data_AF-A0A7C6CBV2-F1
#
_entry.id   AF-A0A7C6CBV2-F1
#
_cell.length_a   1.000
_cell.length_b   1.000
_cell.length_c   1.000
_cell.angle_alpha   90.00
_cell.angle_beta   90.00
_cell.angle_gamma   90.00
#
_symmetry.space_group_name_H-M   'P 1'
#
loop_
_entity.id
_entity.type
_entity.pdbx_description
1 polymer ?
#
loop_
_entity_poly.entity_id
_entity_poly.type
_entity_poly.pdbx_seq_one_letter_code
_entity_poly.pdbx_strand_id
1 'polypeptide(L)'
;MKKAFIVTFIVAILMFFNIDVFALDETCTNEEKMRLIQLVNATNVTYEFVEEMHHDYNEIVRYYKVIVSNFKPDFYIYDEQQGTFFEYNGNSIVEQGKFYGGINYKLPFIASSKSPCANNVIMTKYVRMLPYNEYSTDPLCVGHETYELCKKFTPIRITSRSDFEQRMKEYIRKLDNKDEPEIPVEEKEENTFFDKILDFLTDYYMYILVFIIITGITGIVIIEVRKRREIL
;
A
#
# COMPACT_ATOMS: atom_id res chain seq x y z
N MET A 1 50.89 21.16 11.67
CA MET A 1 50.62 19.75 12.08
C MET A 1 49.14 19.39 12.08
N LYS A 2 48.23 20.14 12.73
CA LYS A 2 46.78 19.80 12.77
C LYS A 2 46.08 19.74 11.40
N LYS A 3 46.40 20.65 10.46
CA LYS A 3 45.78 20.67 9.12
C LYS A 3 46.21 19.48 8.24
N ALA A 4 47.48 19.08 8.33
CA ALA A 4 47.99 17.92 7.59
C ALA A 4 47.31 16.64 8.08
N PHE A 5 47.17 16.46 9.40
CA PHE A 5 46.50 15.30 10.00
C PHE A 5 45.01 15.21 9.62
N ILE A 6 44.31 16.33 9.53
CA ILE A 6 42.90 16.38 9.08
C ILE A 6 42.77 15.97 7.62
N VAL A 7 43.67 16.43 6.75
CA VAL A 7 43.66 16.06 5.32
C VAL A 7 43.97 14.57 5.14
N THR A 8 44.95 14.02 5.87
CA THR A 8 45.25 12.59 5.81
C THR A 8 44.10 11.74 6.36
N PHE A 9 43.38 12.22 7.37
CA PHE A 9 42.22 11.54 7.94
C PHE A 9 41.01 11.53 6.99
N ILE A 10 40.74 12.63 6.28
CA ILE A 10 39.69 12.70 5.25
C ILE A 10 40.00 11.78 4.06
N VAL A 11 41.27 11.76 3.62
CA VAL A 11 41.70 10.88 2.52
C VAL A 11 41.65 9.40 2.94
N ALA A 12 42.01 9.08 4.19
CA ALA A 12 41.87 7.73 4.72
C ALA A 12 40.40 7.29 4.82
N ILE A 13 39.49 8.17 5.24
CA ILE A 13 38.04 7.90 5.27
C ILE A 13 37.50 7.62 3.85
N LEU A 14 37.94 8.39 2.85
CA LEU A 14 37.57 8.16 1.44
C LEU A 14 38.09 6.81 0.90
N MET A 15 39.20 6.28 1.43
CA MET A 15 39.72 4.95 1.06
C MET A 15 39.00 3.80 1.78
N PHE A 16 38.35 4.04 2.92
CA PHE A 16 37.53 3.03 3.62
C PHE A 16 36.15 2.87 2.99
N PHE A 17 35.63 3.91 2.32
CA PHE A 17 34.52 3.78 1.39
C PHE A 17 35.05 3.20 0.08
N ASN A 18 35.37 1.89 0.07
CA ASN A 18 35.29 1.14 -1.17
C ASN A 18 33.83 1.21 -1.60
N ILE A 19 33.51 2.21 -2.41
CA ILE A 19 32.25 2.27 -3.13
C ILE A 19 32.31 1.01 -3.98
N ASP A 20 31.63 -0.04 -3.55
CA ASP A 20 31.31 -1.14 -4.43
C ASP A 20 30.64 -0.45 -5.63
N VAL A 21 31.37 -0.36 -6.73
CA VAL A 21 30.82 0.09 -8.00
C VAL A 21 29.84 -1.01 -8.34
N PHE A 22 28.60 -0.86 -7.86
CA PHE A 22 27.47 -1.65 -8.29
C PHE A 22 27.60 -1.67 -9.81
N ALA A 23 27.83 -2.85 -10.37
CA ALA A 23 27.81 -3.04 -11.80
C ALA A 23 26.52 -2.39 -12.28
N LEU A 24 26.64 -1.22 -12.90
CA LEU A 24 25.52 -0.59 -13.57
C LEU A 24 25.16 -1.63 -14.63
N ASP A 25 23.94 -2.15 -14.57
CA ASP A 25 23.40 -2.88 -15.70
C ASP A 25 23.36 -1.87 -16.86
N GLU A 26 24.44 -1.86 -17.66
CA GLU A 26 24.64 -0.90 -18.76
C GLU A 26 23.50 -0.97 -19.77
N THR A 27 22.74 -2.06 -19.76
CA THR A 27 21.65 -2.28 -20.72
C THR A 27 20.36 -1.56 -20.29
N CYS A 28 20.03 -1.54 -18.99
CA CYS A 28 18.83 -0.88 -18.48
C CYS A 28 19.10 0.58 -18.09
N THR A 29 19.16 1.45 -19.10
CA THR A 29 19.45 2.89 -18.91
C THR A 29 18.31 3.61 -18.18
N ASN A 30 18.63 4.79 -17.63
CA ASN A 30 17.62 5.64 -16.99
C ASN A 30 16.58 6.15 -17.99
N GLU A 31 16.95 6.40 -19.26
CA GLU A 31 15.97 6.79 -20.27
C GLU A 31 14.94 5.67 -20.52
N GLU A 32 15.39 4.42 -20.61
CA GLU A 32 14.50 3.28 -20.80
C GLU A 32 13.58 3.07 -19.60
N LYS A 33 14.11 3.17 -18.37
CA LYS A 33 13.28 3.13 -17.15
C LYS A 33 12.19 4.21 -17.17
N MET A 34 12.54 5.44 -17.55
CA MET A 34 11.58 6.54 -17.62
C MET A 34 10.52 6.32 -18.71
N ARG A 35 10.90 5.77 -19.88
CA ARG A 35 9.95 5.38 -20.93
C ARG A 35 8.97 4.33 -20.41
N LEU A 36 9.46 3.28 -19.75
CA LEU A 36 8.61 2.22 -19.18
C LEU A 36 7.67 2.78 -18.10
N ILE A 37 8.16 3.65 -17.21
CA ILE A 37 7.33 4.32 -16.20
C ILE A 37 6.21 5.12 -16.86
N GLN A 38 6.49 5.87 -17.92
CA GLN A 38 5.46 6.62 -18.65
C GLN A 38 4.39 5.69 -19.25
N LEU A 39 4.81 4.55 -19.83
CA LEU A 39 3.87 3.56 -20.36
C LEU A 39 3.02 2.93 -19.26
N VAL A 40 3.62 2.57 -18.11
CA VAL A 40 2.87 2.03 -16.96
C VAL A 40 1.90 3.08 -16.42
N ASN A 41 2.30 4.34 -16.29
CA ASN A 41 1.42 5.42 -15.85
C ASN A 41 0.22 5.64 -16.79
N ALA A 42 0.42 5.46 -18.10
CA ALA A 42 -0.64 5.55 -19.08
C ALA A 42 -1.62 4.37 -19.07
N THR A 43 -1.35 3.29 -18.32
CA THR A 43 -2.31 2.21 -18.11
C THR A 43 -3.40 2.64 -17.12
N ASN A 44 -4.63 2.19 -17.34
CA ASN A 44 -5.73 2.38 -16.40
C ASN A 44 -6.11 1.04 -15.78
N VAL A 45 -6.28 1.00 -14.45
CA VAL A 45 -6.69 -0.20 -13.73
C VAL A 45 -8.07 0.05 -13.14
N THR A 46 -9.05 -0.69 -13.61
CA THR A 46 -10.42 -0.65 -13.12
C THR A 46 -10.84 -2.05 -12.66
N TYR A 47 -12.01 -2.13 -12.01
CA TYR A 47 -12.56 -3.41 -11.57
C TYR A 47 -14.08 -3.39 -11.64
N GLU A 48 -14.65 -4.56 -11.87
CA GLU A 48 -16.09 -4.80 -11.92
C GLU A 48 -16.45 -5.86 -10.88
N PHE A 49 -17.51 -5.61 -10.11
CA PHE A 49 -18.02 -6.59 -9.17
C PHE A 49 -18.87 -7.63 -9.92
N VAL A 50 -18.61 -8.90 -9.65
CA VAL A 50 -19.25 -10.04 -10.29
C VAL A 50 -19.91 -10.90 -9.21
N GLU A 51 -21.15 -11.26 -9.46
CA GLU A 51 -21.94 -12.19 -8.65
C GLU A 51 -22.44 -13.30 -9.56
N GLU A 52 -21.97 -14.53 -9.32
CA GLU A 52 -22.26 -15.68 -10.19
C GLU A 52 -22.67 -16.90 -9.35
N MET A 53 -23.59 -17.69 -9.90
CA MET A 53 -24.02 -18.94 -9.28
C MET A 53 -23.00 -20.03 -9.59
N HIS A 54 -22.35 -20.58 -8.56
CA HIS A 54 -21.46 -21.71 -8.72
C HIS A 54 -22.27 -23.00 -8.86
N HIS A 55 -22.39 -23.50 -10.08
CA HIS A 55 -23.24 -24.65 -10.40
C HIS A 55 -22.92 -25.92 -9.59
N ASP A 56 -21.66 -26.16 -9.24
CA ASP A 56 -21.28 -27.37 -8.48
C ASP A 56 -21.66 -27.33 -6.99
N TYR A 57 -21.73 -26.13 -6.38
CA TYR A 57 -21.97 -25.96 -4.94
C TYR A 57 -23.33 -25.31 -4.64
N ASN A 58 -24.07 -24.89 -5.68
CA ASN A 58 -25.31 -24.14 -5.55
C ASN A 58 -25.17 -22.89 -4.65
N GLU A 59 -24.00 -22.24 -4.71
CA GLU A 59 -23.64 -21.08 -3.90
C GLU A 59 -23.36 -19.87 -4.79
N ILE A 60 -23.70 -18.68 -4.28
CA ILE A 60 -23.37 -17.43 -4.94
C ILE A 60 -21.92 -17.06 -4.61
N VAL A 61 -21.07 -17.01 -5.63
CA VAL A 61 -19.68 -16.57 -5.51
C VAL A 61 -19.59 -15.11 -5.92
N ARG A 62 -18.92 -14.33 -5.07
CA ARG A 62 -18.73 -12.88 -5.24
C ARG A 62 -17.26 -12.58 -5.38
N TYR A 63 -16.90 -11.94 -6.47
CA TYR A 63 -15.52 -11.54 -6.73
C TYR A 63 -15.47 -10.28 -7.57
N TYR A 64 -14.28 -9.76 -7.78
CA TYR A 64 -13.98 -8.66 -8.67
C TYR A 64 -13.21 -9.18 -9.87
N LYS A 65 -13.59 -8.69 -11.04
CA LYS A 65 -12.82 -8.80 -12.28
C LYS A 65 -12.02 -7.53 -12.46
N VAL A 66 -10.69 -7.65 -12.46
CA VAL A 66 -9.78 -6.53 -12.68
C VAL A 66 -9.50 -6.39 -14.17
N ILE A 67 -9.57 -5.16 -14.66
CA ILE A 67 -9.40 -4.81 -16.06
C ILE A 67 -8.25 -3.81 -16.14
N VAL A 68 -7.22 -4.13 -16.91
CA VAL A 68 -6.11 -3.23 -17.18
C VAL A 68 -6.16 -2.80 -18.64
N SER A 69 -6.42 -1.51 -18.85
CA SER A 69 -6.51 -0.89 -20.18
C SER A 69 -5.19 -0.20 -20.57
N ASN A 70 -4.98 -0.06 -21.87
CA ASN A 70 -3.74 0.44 -22.47
C ASN A 70 -2.50 -0.41 -22.09
N PHE A 71 -2.71 -1.71 -21.87
CA PHE A 71 -1.66 -2.67 -21.59
C PHE A 71 -0.72 -2.83 -22.80
N LYS A 72 0.58 -2.92 -22.56
CA LYS A 72 1.61 -2.96 -23.61
C LYS A 72 2.46 -4.23 -23.47
N PRO A 73 3.02 -4.74 -24.59
CA PRO A 73 3.90 -5.91 -24.54
C PRO A 73 5.22 -5.65 -23.80
N ASP A 74 5.53 -4.41 -23.46
CA ASP A 74 6.74 -4.02 -22.72
C ASP A 74 6.77 -4.57 -21.30
N PHE A 75 5.64 -4.94 -20.71
CA PHE A 75 5.54 -5.40 -19.33
C PHE A 75 4.48 -6.47 -19.12
N TYR A 76 4.61 -7.18 -18.00
CA TYR A 76 3.60 -8.06 -17.44
C TYR A 76 3.35 -7.68 -15.97
N ILE A 77 2.26 -8.17 -15.38
CA ILE A 77 2.00 -8.00 -13.95
C ILE A 77 2.08 -9.38 -13.30
N TYR A 78 2.84 -9.51 -12.21
CA TYR A 78 2.93 -10.76 -11.47
C TYR A 78 3.18 -10.56 -9.98
N ASP A 79 2.27 -11.06 -9.15
CA ASP A 79 2.44 -11.17 -7.70
C ASP A 79 2.08 -12.59 -7.26
N GLU A 80 3.10 -13.39 -6.92
CA GLU A 80 2.93 -14.78 -6.48
C GLU A 80 2.14 -14.88 -5.16
N GLN A 81 2.36 -13.96 -4.23
CA GLN A 81 1.71 -14.00 -2.91
C GLN A 81 0.20 -13.82 -3.02
N GLN A 82 -0.23 -13.04 -4.01
CA GLN A 82 -1.63 -12.75 -4.26
C GLN A 82 -2.20 -13.51 -5.47
N GLY A 83 -1.43 -14.42 -6.06
CA GLY A 83 -1.84 -15.20 -7.24
C GLY A 83 -2.22 -14.35 -8.44
N THR A 84 -1.63 -13.16 -8.57
CA THR A 84 -2.00 -12.19 -9.60
C THR A 84 -1.09 -12.34 -10.82
N PHE A 85 -1.64 -12.53 -12.02
CA PHE A 85 -0.87 -12.60 -13.26
C PHE A 85 -1.62 -11.99 -14.46
N PHE A 86 -1.03 -10.98 -15.09
CA PHE A 86 -1.51 -10.40 -16.35
C PHE A 86 -0.39 -10.37 -17.37
N GLU A 87 -0.66 -10.91 -18.55
CA GLU A 87 0.28 -10.90 -19.67
C GLU A 87 -0.39 -10.32 -20.91
N TYR A 88 0.41 -9.66 -21.75
CA TYR A 88 -0.06 -9.12 -23.00
C TYR A 88 -0.44 -10.26 -23.97
N ASN A 89 -1.73 -10.34 -24.30
CA ASN A 89 -2.30 -11.40 -25.15
C ASN A 89 -2.55 -10.94 -26.60
N GLY A 90 -1.95 -9.82 -27.02
CA GLY A 90 -2.25 -9.18 -28.31
C GLY A 90 -3.24 -8.02 -28.22
N ASN A 91 -3.97 -7.89 -27.09
CA ASN A 91 -4.92 -6.81 -26.85
C ASN A 91 -4.37 -5.78 -25.86
N SER A 92 -4.80 -4.53 -26.04
CA SER A 92 -4.50 -3.44 -25.09
C SER A 92 -5.35 -3.48 -23.82
N ILE A 93 -6.30 -4.41 -23.73
CA ILE A 93 -7.12 -4.64 -22.55
C ILE A 93 -6.90 -6.09 -22.13
N VAL A 94 -6.49 -6.27 -20.87
CA VAL A 94 -6.29 -7.57 -20.24
C VAL A 94 -7.14 -7.65 -18.98
N GLU A 95 -7.74 -8.81 -18.74
CA GLU A 95 -8.70 -9.01 -17.65
C GLU A 95 -8.33 -10.26 -16.86
N GLN A 96 -8.54 -10.20 -15.54
CA GLN A 96 -8.44 -11.37 -14.67
C GLN A 96 -9.56 -11.33 -13.63
N GLY A 97 -10.16 -12.50 -13.38
CA GLY A 97 -11.22 -12.68 -12.38
C GLY A 97 -10.69 -13.12 -11.01
N LYS A 98 -11.63 -13.41 -10.10
CA LYS A 98 -11.39 -14.02 -8.78
C LYS A 98 -10.56 -13.20 -7.79
N PHE A 99 -10.66 -11.88 -7.85
CA PHE A 99 -10.14 -11.02 -6.77
C PHE A 99 -11.22 -10.81 -5.70
N TYR A 100 -10.86 -10.85 -4.42
CA TYR A 100 -11.84 -10.81 -3.32
C TYR A 100 -11.81 -9.47 -2.58
N GLY A 101 -12.98 -9.05 -2.11
CA GLY A 101 -13.13 -7.82 -1.35
C GLY A 101 -12.45 -7.88 0.03
N GLY A 102 -12.06 -6.71 0.55
CA GLY A 102 -11.31 -6.58 1.80
C GLY A 102 -9.79 -6.68 1.64
N ILE A 103 -9.31 -6.97 0.43
CA ILE A 103 -7.89 -7.12 0.11
C ILE A 103 -7.38 -5.89 -0.64
N ASN A 104 -6.14 -5.48 -0.32
CA ASN A 104 -5.41 -4.49 -1.09
C ASN A 104 -4.43 -5.22 -2.03
N TYR A 105 -4.78 -5.28 -3.30
CA TYR A 105 -3.99 -6.00 -4.29
C TYR A 105 -2.81 -5.17 -4.77
N LYS A 106 -1.64 -5.81 -4.87
CA LYS A 106 -0.43 -5.26 -5.46
C LYS A 106 -0.36 -5.71 -6.91
N LEU A 107 -0.17 -4.74 -7.79
CA LEU A 107 0.01 -4.96 -9.22
C LEU A 107 1.40 -4.46 -9.62
N PRO A 108 2.46 -5.24 -9.38
CA PRO A 108 3.81 -4.89 -9.80
C PRO A 108 3.92 -5.06 -11.32
N PHE A 109 4.15 -3.96 -12.03
CA PHE A 109 4.47 -3.97 -13.46
C PHE A 109 5.94 -4.28 -13.61
N ILE A 110 6.24 -5.42 -14.24
CA ILE A 110 7.58 -5.94 -14.44
C ILE A 110 7.91 -5.85 -15.92
N ALA A 111 9.09 -5.33 -16.24
CA ALA A 111 9.55 -5.26 -17.61
C ALA A 111 9.70 -6.66 -18.22
N SER A 112 9.15 -6.83 -19.41
CA SER A 112 9.23 -8.05 -20.20
C SER A 112 10.63 -8.27 -20.76
N SER A 113 10.86 -9.46 -21.31
CA SER A 113 12.08 -9.78 -22.07
C SER A 113 12.30 -8.96 -23.34
N LYS A 114 11.34 -8.12 -23.74
CA LYS A 114 11.49 -7.19 -24.89
C LYS A 114 12.23 -5.90 -24.54
N SER A 115 12.40 -5.60 -23.25
CA SER A 115 13.15 -4.45 -22.77
C SER A 115 14.50 -4.91 -22.21
N PRO A 116 15.57 -4.11 -22.34
CA PRO A 116 16.82 -4.41 -21.64
C PRO A 116 16.67 -4.34 -20.11
N CYS A 117 15.56 -3.79 -19.60
CA CYS A 117 15.22 -3.80 -18.18
C CYS A 117 14.50 -5.09 -17.73
N ALA A 118 14.57 -6.19 -18.50
CA ALA A 118 13.83 -7.41 -18.24
C ALA A 118 13.88 -7.87 -16.77
N ASN A 119 12.74 -8.28 -16.24
CA ASN A 119 12.53 -8.72 -14.85
C ASN A 119 12.67 -7.62 -13.77
N ASN A 120 12.99 -6.37 -14.14
CA ASN A 120 12.95 -5.26 -13.21
C ASN A 120 11.50 -4.84 -12.95
N VAL A 121 11.16 -4.66 -11.66
CA VAL A 121 9.91 -4.01 -11.27
C VAL A 121 10.02 -2.53 -11.62
N ILE A 122 9.15 -2.07 -12.51
CA ILE A 122 9.14 -0.69 -13.00
C ILE A 122 8.32 0.20 -12.06
N MET A 123 7.14 -0.29 -11.67
CA MET A 123 6.22 0.42 -10.79
C MET A 123 5.19 -0.56 -10.23
N THR A 124 4.76 -0.36 -9.00
CA THR A 124 3.65 -1.12 -8.41
C THR A 124 2.44 -0.22 -8.27
N LYS A 125 1.32 -0.61 -8.89
CA LYS A 125 0.00 -0.01 -8.61
C LYS A 125 -0.71 -0.81 -7.52
N TYR A 126 -1.59 -0.15 -6.79
CA TYR A 126 -2.37 -0.77 -5.73
C TYR A 126 -3.86 -0.61 -6.03
N VAL A 127 -4.62 -1.68 -5.83
CA VAL A 127 -6.08 -1.67 -6.00
C VAL A 127 -6.72 -2.19 -4.73
N ARG A 128 -7.44 -1.31 -4.04
CA ARG A 128 -8.20 -1.69 -2.85
C ARG A 128 -9.61 -2.09 -3.25
N MET A 129 -9.95 -3.35 -3.00
CA MET A 129 -11.29 -3.85 -3.24
C MET A 129 -12.09 -3.80 -1.94
N LEU A 130 -13.22 -3.11 -1.96
CA LEU A 130 -14.09 -3.07 -0.79
C LEU A 130 -14.80 -4.41 -0.63
N PRO A 131 -14.96 -4.92 0.62
CA PRO A 131 -15.75 -6.11 0.84
C PRO A 131 -17.22 -5.83 0.54
N TYR A 132 -17.89 -6.86 0.03
CA TYR A 132 -19.34 -6.85 -0.15
C TYR A 132 -20.02 -6.93 1.21
N ASN A 133 -21.04 -6.10 1.41
CA ASN A 133 -21.84 -6.09 2.63
C ASN A 133 -23.08 -6.98 2.47
N GLU A 134 -23.08 -8.12 3.13
CA GLU A 134 -24.22 -9.06 3.15
C GLU A 134 -25.50 -8.47 3.77
N TYR A 135 -25.37 -7.44 4.62
CA TYR A 135 -26.50 -6.78 5.29
C TYR A 135 -26.98 -5.53 4.56
N SER A 136 -26.45 -5.22 3.37
CA SER A 136 -26.82 -4.00 2.64
C SER A 136 -28.30 -3.95 2.22
N THR A 137 -28.95 -5.10 2.11
CA THR A 137 -30.39 -5.22 1.80
C THR A 137 -31.23 -5.57 3.05
N ASP A 138 -30.67 -5.41 4.25
CA ASP A 138 -31.41 -5.73 5.47
C ASP A 138 -32.59 -4.77 5.69
N PRO A 139 -33.72 -5.22 6.26
CA PRO A 139 -34.83 -4.33 6.60
C PRO A 139 -34.46 -3.13 7.48
N LEU A 140 -33.44 -3.26 8.34
CA LEU A 140 -32.94 -2.14 9.16
C LEU A 140 -32.28 -1.02 8.34
N CYS A 141 -31.94 -1.27 7.08
CA CYS A 141 -31.36 -0.29 6.17
C CYS A 141 -32.38 0.53 5.38
N VAL A 142 -33.66 0.16 5.42
CA VAL A 142 -34.74 0.89 4.74
C VAL A 142 -34.86 2.29 5.36
N GLY A 143 -34.71 3.33 4.55
CA GLY A 143 -34.68 4.73 5.00
C GLY A 143 -33.30 5.20 5.49
N HIS A 144 -32.28 4.34 5.45
CA HIS A 144 -30.90 4.61 5.87
C HIS A 144 -29.87 4.14 4.83
N GLU A 145 -30.24 4.10 3.55
CA GLU A 145 -29.45 3.48 2.46
C GLU A 145 -28.08 4.17 2.26
N THR A 146 -27.97 5.44 2.62
CA THR A 146 -26.71 6.20 2.52
C THR A 146 -25.76 5.96 3.69
N TYR A 147 -26.23 5.32 4.78
CA TYR A 147 -25.41 5.04 5.95
C TYR A 147 -24.37 3.97 5.63
N GLU A 148 -23.15 4.12 6.17
CA GLU A 148 -22.00 3.27 5.78
C GLU A 148 -22.21 1.77 6.04
N LEU A 149 -23.01 1.40 7.05
CA LEU A 149 -23.36 -0.01 7.32
C LEU A 149 -24.41 -0.58 6.36
N CYS A 150 -25.08 0.28 5.59
CA CYS A 150 -26.11 -0.10 4.63
C CYS A 150 -25.65 -0.05 3.17
N LYS A 151 -24.48 0.56 2.91
CA LYS A 151 -23.89 0.54 1.58
C LYS A 151 -23.54 -0.88 1.14
N LYS A 152 -23.75 -1.17 -0.14
CA LYS A 152 -23.41 -2.45 -0.80
C LYS A 152 -21.95 -2.82 -0.65
N PHE A 153 -21.07 -1.83 -0.71
CA PHE A 153 -19.64 -1.97 -0.47
C PHE A 153 -19.25 -1.04 0.67
N THR A 154 -18.64 -1.58 1.71
CA THR A 154 -18.27 -0.82 2.89
C THR A 154 -16.89 -1.24 3.38
N PRO A 155 -16.00 -0.31 3.75
CA PRO A 155 -14.73 -0.68 4.38
C PRO A 155 -14.92 -1.15 5.83
N ILE A 156 -16.13 -0.98 6.40
CA ILE A 156 -16.44 -1.34 7.78
C ILE A 156 -16.53 -2.87 7.89
N ARG A 157 -15.71 -3.44 8.78
CA ARG A 157 -15.79 -4.84 9.11
C ARG A 157 -16.98 -5.08 10.04
N ILE A 158 -17.92 -5.90 9.58
CA ILE A 158 -19.05 -6.40 10.35
C ILE A 158 -18.68 -7.82 10.79
N THR A 159 -18.63 -8.07 12.09
CA THR A 159 -18.15 -9.37 12.60
C THR A 159 -19.24 -10.43 12.68
N SER A 160 -20.49 -10.01 12.81
CA SER A 160 -21.65 -10.90 12.94
C SER A 160 -22.95 -10.13 12.66
N ARG A 161 -24.03 -10.89 12.49
CA ARG A 161 -25.40 -10.35 12.46
C ARG A 161 -25.72 -9.48 13.67
N SER A 162 -25.36 -9.94 14.87
CA SER A 162 -25.62 -9.21 16.12
C SER A 162 -24.87 -7.88 16.19
N ASP A 163 -23.63 -7.84 15.70
CA ASP A 163 -22.82 -6.62 15.61
C ASP A 163 -23.47 -5.59 14.66
N PHE A 164 -23.94 -6.04 13.50
CA PHE A 164 -24.70 -5.19 12.58
C PHE A 164 -25.96 -4.62 13.23
N GLU A 165 -26.81 -5.48 13.79
CA GLU A 165 -28.08 -5.06 14.38
C GLU A 165 -27.88 -4.09 15.55
N GLN A 166 -26.88 -4.35 16.41
CA GLN A 166 -26.59 -3.48 17.53
C GLN A 166 -26.19 -2.08 17.04
N ARG A 167 -25.24 -2.00 16.10
CA ARG A 167 -24.77 -0.71 15.59
C ARG A 167 -25.87 0.05 14.83
N MET A 168 -26.73 -0.66 14.09
CA MET A 168 -27.88 -0.04 13.42
C MET A 168 -28.90 0.50 14.41
N LYS A 169 -29.27 -0.27 15.46
CA LYS A 169 -30.19 0.19 16.51
C LYS A 169 -29.63 1.40 17.26
N GLU A 170 -28.33 1.41 17.57
CA GLU A 170 -27.66 2.55 18.19
C GLU A 170 -27.71 3.80 17.30
N TYR A 171 -27.49 3.64 15.99
CA TYR A 171 -27.61 4.72 15.02
C TYR A 171 -29.03 5.28 14.93
N ILE A 172 -30.04 4.41 14.79
CA ILE A 172 -31.45 4.80 14.72
C ILE A 172 -31.86 5.55 15.98
N ARG A 173 -31.52 5.03 17.17
CA ARG A 173 -31.80 5.72 18.44
C ARG A 173 -31.17 7.11 18.52
N LYS A 174 -29.96 7.29 17.97
CA LYS A 174 -29.30 8.60 17.91
C LYS A 174 -29.99 9.56 16.94
N LEU A 175 -30.67 9.07 15.91
CA LEU A 175 -31.48 9.90 15.03
C LEU A 175 -32.78 10.33 15.73
N ASP A 176 -33.42 9.39 16.43
CA ASP A 176 -34.69 9.63 17.14
C ASP A 176 -34.51 10.56 18.35
N ASN A 177 -33.36 10.52 19.02
CA ASN A 177 -33.06 11.37 20.18
C ASN A 177 -32.58 12.80 19.80
N LYS A 178 -32.66 13.21 18.53
CA LYS A 178 -32.32 14.59 18.12
C LYS A 178 -33.32 15.66 18.59
N ASP A 179 -34.44 15.27 19.18
CA ASP A 179 -35.42 16.18 19.80
C ASP A 179 -35.23 16.33 21.33
N GLU A 180 -34.18 15.74 21.92
CA GLU A 180 -33.85 15.91 23.33
C GLU A 180 -32.67 16.89 23.47
N PRO A 181 -32.74 17.92 24.34
CA PRO A 181 -31.68 18.92 24.44
C PRO A 181 -30.34 18.23 24.75
N GLU A 182 -29.33 18.56 23.95
CA GLU A 182 -27.96 18.13 24.17
C GLU A 182 -27.56 18.42 25.62
N ILE A 183 -27.49 17.36 26.44
CA ILE A 183 -26.72 17.41 27.67
C ILE A 183 -25.28 17.66 27.19
N PRO A 184 -24.59 18.71 27.67
CA PRO A 184 -23.23 18.99 27.23
C PRO A 184 -22.41 17.76 27.56
N VAL A 185 -21.98 17.03 26.53
CA VAL A 185 -20.86 16.11 26.66
C VAL A 185 -19.70 17.03 26.96
N GLU A 186 -19.22 17.02 28.21
CA GLU A 186 -17.97 17.66 28.59
C GLU A 186 -16.94 17.31 27.51
N GLU A 187 -16.44 18.34 26.82
CA GLU A 187 -15.26 18.23 26.00
C GLU A 187 -14.16 17.68 26.92
N LYS A 188 -13.87 16.39 26.79
CA LYS A 188 -12.70 15.80 27.41
C LYS A 188 -11.51 16.54 26.81
N GLU A 189 -10.88 17.39 27.63
CA GLU A 189 -9.53 17.90 27.42
C GLU A 189 -8.54 16.74 27.27
N GLU A 190 -8.45 16.13 26.10
CA GLU A 190 -7.41 15.16 25.78
C GLU A 190 -6.32 15.80 24.93
N ASN A 191 -5.66 16.86 25.42
CA ASN A 191 -4.48 17.42 24.72
C ASN A 191 -3.23 17.61 25.60
N THR A 192 -3.25 17.30 26.90
CA THR A 192 -2.07 17.55 27.75
C THR A 192 -0.89 16.59 27.54
N PHE A 193 -1.08 15.42 26.92
CA PHE A 193 -0.02 14.44 26.69
C PHE A 193 0.68 14.60 25.34
N PHE A 194 -0.09 14.85 24.27
CA PHE A 194 0.46 15.06 22.92
C PHE A 194 1.22 16.39 22.83
N ASP A 195 0.73 17.45 23.47
CA ASP A 195 1.40 18.75 23.48
C ASP A 195 2.77 18.65 24.18
N LYS A 196 2.87 17.88 25.27
CA LYS A 196 4.16 17.63 25.95
C LYS A 196 5.16 16.84 25.11
N ILE A 197 4.68 15.92 24.27
CA ILE A 197 5.55 15.16 23.36
C ILE A 197 6.04 16.05 22.22
N LEU A 198 5.17 16.91 21.69
CA LEU A 198 5.51 17.88 20.64
C LEU A 198 6.53 18.90 21.13
N ASP A 199 6.37 19.43 22.34
CA ASP A 199 7.34 20.34 22.96
C ASP A 199 8.71 19.66 23.16
N PHE A 200 8.72 18.42 23.67
CA PHE A 200 9.97 17.66 23.85
C PHE A 200 10.69 17.39 22.52
N LEU A 201 9.95 17.02 21.46
CA LEU A 201 10.55 16.79 20.14
C LEU A 201 11.12 18.07 19.54
N THR A 202 10.47 19.21 19.78
CA THR A 202 10.90 20.51 19.26
C THR A 202 12.13 21.02 19.99
N ASP A 203 12.18 20.89 21.33
CA ASP A 203 13.31 21.36 22.13
C ASP A 203 14.60 20.55 21.92
N TYR A 204 14.47 19.24 21.63
CA TYR A 204 15.61 18.33 21.52
C TYR A 204 15.90 17.85 20.09
N TYR A 205 15.26 18.44 19.06
CA TYR A 205 15.33 17.95 17.67
C TYR A 205 16.77 17.77 17.15
N MET A 206 17.68 18.69 17.50
CA MET A 206 19.09 18.60 17.07
C MET A 206 19.84 17.44 17.72
N TYR A 207 19.59 17.16 19.00
CA TYR A 207 20.21 16.03 19.71
C TYR A 207 19.70 14.69 19.19
N ILE A 208 18.39 14.60 18.92
CA ILE A 208 17.75 13.43 18.33
C ILE A 208 18.33 13.16 16.92
N LEU A 209 18.51 14.20 16.12
CA LEU A 209 19.07 14.09 14.77
C LEU A 209 20.51 13.57 14.77
N VAL A 210 21.36 14.07 15.68
CA VAL A 210 22.75 13.58 15.84
C VAL A 210 22.77 12.11 16.29
N PHE A 211 21.88 11.72 17.20
CA PHE A 211 21.77 10.34 17.64
C PHE A 211 21.37 9.40 16.48
N ILE A 212 20.40 9.80 15.66
CA ILE A 212 19.96 9.04 14.47
C ILE A 212 21.11 8.87 13.48
N ILE A 213 21.92 9.91 13.25
CA ILE A 213 23.07 9.83 12.35
C ILE A 213 24.11 8.84 12.89
N ILE A 214 24.46 8.92 14.17
CA ILE A 214 25.47 8.02 14.78
C ILE A 214 24.99 6.57 14.75
N THR A 215 23.75 6.33 15.17
CA THR A 215 23.15 4.98 15.20
C THR A 215 22.89 4.42 13.80
N GLY A 216 22.54 5.27 12.85
CA GLY A 216 22.39 4.89 11.44
C GLY A 216 23.72 4.46 10.83
N ILE A 217 24.79 5.23 11.04
CA ILE A 217 26.13 4.89 10.55
C ILE A 217 26.63 3.59 11.20
N THR A 218 26.49 3.43 12.52
CA THR A 218 26.92 2.18 13.20
C THR A 218 26.10 0.98 12.75
N GLY A 219 24.80 1.15 12.53
CA GLY A 219 23.91 0.11 12.00
C GLY A 219 24.31 -0.34 10.60
N ILE A 220 24.57 0.61 9.69
CA ILE A 220 25.03 0.33 8.33
C ILE A 220 26.36 -0.44 8.35
N VAL A 221 27.33 0.01 9.16
CA VAL A 221 28.63 -0.67 9.31
C VAL A 221 28.46 -2.10 9.84
N ILE A 222 27.59 -2.32 10.83
CA ILE A 222 27.33 -3.68 11.37
C ILE A 222 26.69 -4.59 10.31
N ILE A 223 25.74 -4.07 9.53
CA ILE A 223 25.08 -4.82 8.46
C ILE A 223 26.08 -5.19 7.35
N GLU A 224 26.95 -4.27 6.95
CA GLU A 224 27.99 -4.54 5.95
C GLU A 224 29.02 -5.56 6.45
N VAL A 225 29.43 -5.47 7.71
CA VAL A 225 30.35 -6.46 8.32
C VAL A 225 29.70 -7.84 8.41
N ARG A 226 28.41 -7.94 8.72
CA ARG A 226 27.68 -9.22 8.74
C ARG A 226 27.57 -9.82 7.35
N LYS A 227 27.19 -9.03 6.34
CA LYS A 227 27.14 -9.50 4.93
C LYS A 227 28.49 -10.02 4.43
N ARG A 228 29.60 -9.36 4.79
CA ARG A 228 30.95 -9.83 4.41
C ARG A 228 31.36 -11.16 5.07
N ARG A 229 30.82 -11.48 6.25
CA ARG A 229 31.09 -12.77 6.93
C ARG A 229 30.25 -13.94 6.41
N GLU A 230 29.14 -13.68 5.73
CA GLU A 230 28.31 -14.74 5.11
C GLU A 230 28.80 -15.13 3.70
N ILE A 231 29.68 -14.32 3.10
CA ILE A 231 30.23 -14.51 1.75
C ILE A 231 31.64 -15.14 1.77
N LEU A 232 32.34 -15.11 2.91
CA LEU A 232 33.64 -15.77 3.17
C LEU A 232 33.43 -17.14 3.82
#